data_AF-A0A2X2WPN6-F1
#
_entry.id   AF-A0A2X2WPN6-F1
#
_cell.length_a   1.000
_cell.length_b   1.000
_cell.length_c   1.000
_cell.angle_alpha   90.00
_cell.angle_beta   90.00
_cell.angle_gamma   90.00
#
_symmetry.space_group_name_H-M   'P 1'
#
loop_
_entity.id
_entity.type
_entity.pdbx_description
1 polymer ?
#
loop_
_entity_poly.entity_id
_entity_poly.type
_entity_poly.pdbx_seq_one_letter_code
_entity_poly.pdbx_strand_id
1 'polypeptide(L)'
;MTVREMLKLLESGKEAQFPLRLVEGMRLSDYLNQLRNAPYIQHTLSDDRYETVAQALKLENPEWLEGWFWPDTWMYTANTTDVALLKRAHQKMVKAVDDVWEGRAEGLPYKDKNQLVTMASIIEKETAVASERDQVASVFINRLRIGMRLQTDPTVIYGMGGEL
;
A
#
# COMPACT_ATOMS: atom_id res chain seq x y z
N MET A 1 36.24 20.01 4.76
CA MET A 1 35.67 19.51 6.01
C MET A 1 36.73 19.61 7.09
N THR A 2 36.50 20.45 8.10
CA THR A 2 37.36 20.54 9.29
C THR A 2 36.93 19.50 10.34
N VAL A 3 37.81 19.19 11.31
CA VAL A 3 37.48 18.25 12.41
C VAL A 3 36.24 18.72 13.20
N ARG A 4 36.08 20.03 13.40
CA ARG A 4 34.91 20.61 14.07
C ARG A 4 33.61 20.42 13.28
N GLU A 5 33.67 20.52 11.95
CA GLU A 5 32.53 20.25 11.07
C GLU A 5 32.17 18.76 11.04
N MET A 6 33.17 17.88 11.05
CA MET A 6 32.96 16.43 11.12
C MET A 6 32.26 16.01 12.42
N LEU A 7 32.72 16.53 13.57
CA LEU A 7 32.10 16.25 14.86
C LEU A 7 30.64 16.75 14.91
N LYS A 8 30.38 17.97 14.38
CA LYS A 8 29.00 18.47 14.25
C LYS A 8 28.13 17.60 13.34
N LEU A 9 28.68 17.06 12.25
CA LEU A 9 27.95 16.18 11.35
C LEU A 9 27.60 14.85 12.03
N LEU A 10 28.56 14.24 12.74
CA LEU A 10 28.34 13.00 13.50
C LEU A 10 27.33 13.17 14.63
N GLU A 11 27.35 14.32 15.34
CA GLU A 11 26.35 14.63 16.36
C GLU A 11 24.96 14.98 15.78
N SER A 12 24.90 15.47 14.55
CA SER A 12 23.64 15.96 13.96
C SER A 12 22.64 14.86 13.59
N GLY A 13 23.08 13.59 13.50
CA GLY A 13 22.25 12.49 13.03
C GLY A 13 21.75 12.64 11.58
N LYS A 14 22.38 13.51 10.79
CA LYS A 14 22.05 13.71 9.36
C LYS A 14 22.53 12.52 8.54
N GLU A 15 21.71 11.49 8.52
CA GLU A 15 21.93 10.29 7.73
C GLU A 15 21.56 10.51 6.26
N ALA A 16 22.26 9.81 5.36
CA ALA A 16 21.84 9.73 3.97
C ALA A 16 20.52 8.95 3.88
N GLN A 17 19.57 9.50 3.13
CA GLN A 17 18.28 8.85 2.88
C GLN A 17 18.29 8.18 1.51
N PHE A 18 17.71 6.99 1.44
CA PHE A 18 17.53 6.20 0.24
C PHE A 18 16.04 6.17 -0.14
N PRO A 19 15.70 6.34 -1.42
CA PRO A 19 14.33 6.28 -1.88
C PRO A 19 13.90 4.84 -2.20
N LEU A 20 12.75 4.42 -1.71
CA LEU A 20 12.02 3.23 -2.17
C LEU A 20 10.67 3.66 -2.75
N ARG A 21 10.41 3.36 -4.02
CA ARG A 21 9.20 3.81 -4.72
C ARG A 21 8.15 2.72 -4.77
N LEU A 22 7.17 2.79 -3.86
CA LEU A 22 5.98 1.94 -3.89
C LEU A 22 4.95 2.60 -4.80
N VAL A 23 4.74 2.03 -5.99
CA VAL A 23 3.87 2.60 -7.02
C VAL A 23 2.43 2.11 -6.85
N GLU A 24 1.45 3.00 -7.03
CA GLU A 24 0.03 2.65 -7.00
C GLU A 24 -0.34 1.58 -8.03
N GLY A 25 -1.36 0.78 -7.69
CA GLY A 25 -1.76 -0.36 -8.49
C GLY A 25 -0.84 -1.59 -8.40
N MET A 26 0.32 -1.53 -7.77
CA MET A 26 1.13 -2.74 -7.53
C MET A 26 0.57 -3.58 -6.36
N ARG A 27 0.95 -4.86 -6.32
CA ARG A 27 0.57 -5.78 -5.23
C ARG A 27 1.57 -5.70 -4.08
N LEU A 28 1.15 -6.19 -2.91
CA LEU A 28 2.06 -6.38 -1.79
C LEU A 28 3.25 -7.30 -2.15
N SER A 29 3.04 -8.34 -2.96
CA SER A 29 4.14 -9.20 -3.47
C SER A 29 5.23 -8.39 -4.18
N ASP A 30 4.84 -7.38 -4.95
CA ASP A 30 5.78 -6.55 -5.70
C ASP A 30 6.57 -5.64 -4.76
N TYR A 31 5.89 -5.08 -3.75
CA TYR A 31 6.55 -4.29 -2.70
C TYR A 31 7.55 -5.12 -1.89
N LEU A 32 7.22 -6.38 -1.57
CA LEU A 32 8.15 -7.29 -0.90
C LEU A 32 9.37 -7.57 -1.79
N ASN A 33 9.17 -7.82 -3.08
CA ASN A 33 10.28 -7.98 -4.03
C ASN A 33 11.16 -6.71 -4.12
N GLN A 34 10.55 -5.52 -4.15
CA GLN A 34 11.29 -4.26 -4.11
C GLN A 34 12.10 -4.10 -2.81
N LEU A 35 11.53 -4.48 -1.66
CA LEU A 35 12.21 -4.46 -0.36
C LEU A 35 13.40 -5.42 -0.33
N ARG A 36 13.29 -6.61 -0.92
CA ARG A 36 14.39 -7.59 -1.03
C ARG A 36 15.54 -7.07 -1.88
N ASN A 37 15.25 -6.28 -2.91
CA ASN A 37 16.26 -5.69 -3.80
C ASN A 37 16.74 -4.30 -3.36
N ALA A 38 16.17 -3.74 -2.29
CA ALA A 38 16.49 -2.39 -1.82
C ALA A 38 17.86 -2.34 -1.12
N PRO A 39 18.71 -1.35 -1.42
CA PRO A 39 20.04 -1.26 -0.83
C PRO A 39 19.94 -0.89 0.66
N TYR A 40 20.79 -1.50 1.50
CA TYR A 40 20.92 -1.17 2.92
C TYR A 40 19.66 -1.38 3.77
N ILE A 41 18.70 -2.19 3.32
CA ILE A 41 17.58 -2.66 4.15
C ILE A 41 18.01 -3.87 4.97
N GLN A 42 17.64 -3.88 6.24
CA GLN A 42 17.80 -5.06 7.09
C GLN A 42 16.58 -5.97 6.90
N HIS A 43 16.80 -7.15 6.32
CA HIS A 43 15.75 -8.13 6.12
C HIS A 43 15.43 -8.88 7.42
N THR A 44 14.29 -8.59 8.02
CA THR A 44 13.82 -9.24 9.26
C THR A 44 12.65 -10.18 9.01
N LEU A 45 12.01 -10.11 7.84
CA LEU A 45 11.01 -11.08 7.41
C LEU A 45 11.68 -12.39 6.99
N SER A 46 11.23 -13.50 7.58
CA SER A 46 11.73 -14.86 7.28
C SER A 46 11.40 -15.34 5.88
N ASP A 47 10.22 -14.97 5.38
CA ASP A 47 9.74 -15.27 4.03
C ASP A 47 8.86 -14.11 3.53
N ASP A 48 8.46 -14.16 2.26
CA ASP A 48 7.63 -13.14 1.61
C ASP A 48 6.14 -13.53 1.57
N ARG A 49 5.71 -14.44 2.46
CA ARG A 49 4.30 -14.84 2.54
C ARG A 49 3.49 -13.79 3.28
N TYR A 50 2.24 -13.62 2.85
CA TYR A 50 1.35 -12.60 3.37
C TYR A 50 1.05 -12.81 4.86
N GLU A 51 0.95 -14.06 5.32
CA GLU A 51 0.73 -14.41 6.73
C GLU A 51 1.90 -13.95 7.61
N THR A 52 3.13 -14.09 7.13
CA THR A 52 4.35 -13.68 7.83
C THR A 52 4.39 -12.16 7.97
N VAL A 53 3.99 -11.43 6.93
CA VAL A 53 3.88 -9.97 6.97
C VAL A 53 2.80 -9.53 7.96
N ALA A 54 1.62 -10.14 7.93
CA ALA A 54 0.55 -9.87 8.89
C ALA A 54 1.00 -10.08 10.34
N GLN A 55 1.71 -11.19 10.60
CA GLN A 55 2.22 -11.51 11.93
C GLN A 55 3.30 -10.50 12.37
N ALA A 56 4.23 -10.14 11.49
CA ALA A 56 5.28 -9.17 11.79
C ALA A 56 4.71 -7.77 12.09
N LEU A 57 3.65 -7.38 11.39
CA LEU A 57 2.95 -6.10 11.60
C LEU A 57 1.95 -6.13 12.77
N LYS A 58 1.60 -7.32 13.28
CA LYS A 58 0.59 -7.53 14.33
C LYS A 58 -0.77 -6.93 13.97
N LEU A 59 -1.22 -7.21 12.75
CA LEU A 59 -2.52 -6.71 12.27
C LEU A 59 -3.68 -7.37 13.02
N GLU A 60 -4.72 -6.58 13.32
CA GLU A 60 -5.94 -7.08 13.95
C GLU A 60 -6.72 -8.03 13.04
N ASN A 61 -6.75 -7.71 11.73
CA ASN A 61 -7.34 -8.53 10.68
C ASN A 61 -6.25 -8.97 9.70
N PRO A 62 -5.68 -10.18 9.85
CA PRO A 62 -4.61 -10.67 8.99
C PRO A 62 -5.00 -10.77 7.51
N GLU A 63 -6.29 -10.85 7.20
CA GLU A 63 -6.80 -10.89 5.82
C GLU A 63 -6.78 -9.51 5.14
N TRP A 64 -6.67 -8.41 5.90
CA TRP A 64 -6.70 -7.03 5.40
C TRP A 64 -5.27 -6.55 5.12
N LEU A 65 -4.59 -7.21 4.19
CA LEU A 65 -3.22 -6.90 3.78
C LEU A 65 -3.16 -6.19 2.44
N GLU A 66 -3.80 -6.75 1.42
CA GLU A 66 -3.72 -6.22 0.06
C GLU A 66 -4.43 -4.87 -0.02
N GLY A 67 -3.78 -3.88 -0.63
CA GLY A 67 -4.27 -2.51 -0.69
C GLY A 67 -4.17 -1.73 0.64
N TRP A 68 -3.63 -2.30 1.72
CA TRP A 68 -3.46 -1.62 3.02
C TRP A 68 -2.07 -1.02 3.23
N PHE A 69 -1.35 -0.69 2.16
CA PHE A 69 -0.05 -0.03 2.19
C PHE A 69 -0.05 1.19 1.28
N TRP A 70 0.32 2.34 1.82
CA TRP A 70 0.23 3.61 1.10
C TRP A 70 1.32 3.71 0.02
N PRO A 71 0.96 3.91 -1.26
CA PRO A 71 1.92 4.07 -2.34
C PRO A 71 2.58 5.46 -2.26
N ASP A 72 3.91 5.50 -2.23
CA ASP A 72 4.70 6.73 -2.18
C ASP A 72 6.19 6.46 -2.49
N THR A 73 6.96 7.53 -2.60
CA THR A 73 8.42 7.46 -2.47
C THR A 73 8.80 7.51 -0.99
N TRP A 74 9.05 6.34 -0.41
CA TRP A 74 9.44 6.17 0.98
C TRP A 74 10.94 6.40 1.17
N MET A 75 11.29 7.44 1.93
CA MET A 75 12.66 7.67 2.36
C MET A 75 12.98 6.84 3.61
N TYR A 76 14.09 6.11 3.55
CA TYR A 76 14.62 5.32 4.66
C TYR A 76 16.12 5.56 4.83
N THR A 77 16.66 5.28 6.01
CA THR A 77 18.11 5.37 6.27
C THR A 77 18.74 3.97 6.29
N ALA A 78 20.06 3.89 6.16
CA ALA A 78 20.76 2.61 6.13
C ALA A 78 20.44 1.78 7.40
N ASN A 79 20.32 0.48 7.22
CA ASN A 79 19.99 -0.48 8.27
C ASN A 79 18.56 -0.35 8.85
N THR A 80 17.66 0.38 8.17
CA THR A 80 16.21 0.32 8.45
C THR A 80 15.68 -1.07 8.13
N THR A 81 14.79 -1.60 8.97
CA THR A 81 14.18 -2.93 8.70
C THR A 81 13.05 -2.85 7.69
N ASP A 82 12.89 -3.92 6.91
CA ASP A 82 11.73 -4.15 6.03
C ASP A 82 10.39 -3.98 6.76
N VAL A 83 10.24 -4.57 7.94
CA VAL A 83 9.03 -4.47 8.77
C VAL A 83 8.76 -3.04 9.21
N ALA A 84 9.79 -2.25 9.57
CA ALA A 84 9.59 -0.86 9.97
C ALA A 84 9.07 0.01 8.82
N LEU A 85 9.55 -0.23 7.60
CA LEU A 85 9.11 0.50 6.41
C LEU A 85 7.66 0.12 6.04
N LEU A 86 7.34 -1.17 6.03
CA LEU A 86 5.98 -1.67 5.83
C LEU A 86 5.01 -1.13 6.88
N LYS A 87 5.43 -1.05 8.15
CA LYS A 87 4.61 -0.50 9.23
C LYS A 87 4.28 0.97 9.01
N ARG A 88 5.24 1.78 8.57
CA ARG A 88 5.01 3.19 8.22
C ARG A 88 4.02 3.32 7.05
N ALA A 89 4.19 2.50 6.02
CA ALA A 89 3.28 2.48 4.87
C ALA A 89 1.86 2.06 5.24
N HIS A 90 1.73 1.05 6.09
CA HIS A 90 0.45 0.59 6.60
C HIS A 90 -0.25 1.65 7.45
N GLN A 91 0.44 2.25 8.41
CA GLN A 91 -0.12 3.29 9.28
C GLN A 91 -0.59 4.52 8.49
N LYS A 92 0.16 4.93 7.46
CA LYS A 92 -0.25 6.02 6.57
C LYS A 92 -1.51 5.67 5.79
N MET A 93 -1.62 4.42 5.31
CA MET A 93 -2.81 3.95 4.60
C MET A 93 -4.03 3.89 5.50
N VAL A 94 -3.90 3.31 6.71
CA VAL A 94 -4.98 3.25 7.70
C VAL A 94 -5.53 4.65 7.96
N LYS A 95 -4.67 5.64 8.21
CA LYS A 95 -5.10 7.02 8.43
C LYS A 95 -5.84 7.60 7.22
N ALA A 96 -5.31 7.42 6.01
CA ALA A 96 -5.95 7.91 4.80
C ALA A 96 -7.32 7.26 4.56
N VAL A 97 -7.44 5.95 4.79
CA VAL A 97 -8.71 5.22 4.69
C VAL A 97 -9.70 5.68 5.75
N ASP A 98 -9.25 5.96 6.97
CA ASP A 98 -10.09 6.48 8.05
C ASP A 98 -10.66 7.84 7.69
N ASP A 99 -9.82 8.77 7.23
CA ASP A 99 -10.23 10.11 6.80
C ASP A 99 -11.25 10.03 5.64
N VAL A 100 -11.00 9.18 4.65
CA VAL A 100 -11.92 8.98 3.51
C VAL A 100 -13.21 8.28 3.94
N TRP A 101 -13.13 7.31 4.85
CA TRP A 101 -14.29 6.59 5.35
C TRP A 101 -15.22 7.55 6.09
N GLU A 102 -14.71 8.41 6.97
CA GLU A 102 -15.53 9.39 7.70
C GLU A 102 -16.14 10.44 6.76
N GLY A 103 -15.40 10.88 5.74
CA GLY A 103 -15.87 11.87 4.75
C GLY A 103 -16.65 11.32 3.56
N ARG A 104 -16.98 10.01 3.53
CA ARG A 104 -17.60 9.38 2.37
C ARG A 104 -19.03 9.85 2.11
N ALA A 105 -19.46 9.78 0.84
CA ALA A 105 -20.83 10.08 0.47
C ALA A 105 -21.84 9.12 1.12
N GLU A 106 -23.04 9.63 1.43
CA GLU A 106 -24.11 8.82 2.00
C GLU A 106 -24.64 7.77 1.00
N GLY A 107 -25.13 6.65 1.52
CA GLY A 107 -25.77 5.60 0.70
C GLY A 107 -24.80 4.75 -0.14
N LEU A 108 -23.50 4.78 0.15
CA LEU A 108 -22.54 3.87 -0.46
C LEU A 108 -22.76 2.42 0.05
N PRO A 109 -22.70 1.40 -0.81
CA PRO A 109 -23.03 0.01 -0.47
C PRO A 109 -21.90 -0.74 0.25
N TYR A 110 -20.98 -0.04 0.92
CA TYR A 110 -19.84 -0.63 1.62
C TYR A 110 -20.20 -0.96 3.08
N LYS A 111 -19.89 -2.17 3.52
CA LYS A 111 -20.12 -2.64 4.89
C LYS A 111 -19.00 -2.29 5.85
N ASP A 112 -17.77 -2.22 5.34
CA ASP A 112 -16.56 -1.98 6.10
C ASP A 112 -15.50 -1.24 5.25
N LYS A 113 -14.43 -0.79 5.91
CA LYS A 113 -13.31 -0.07 5.28
C LYS A 113 -12.58 -0.94 4.25
N ASN A 114 -12.53 -2.24 4.44
CA ASN A 114 -11.87 -3.15 3.51
C ASN A 114 -12.62 -3.24 2.18
N GLN A 115 -13.95 -3.19 2.17
CA GLN A 115 -14.74 -3.11 0.94
C GLN A 115 -14.51 -1.80 0.18
N LEU A 116 -14.32 -0.68 0.90
CA LEU A 116 -13.93 0.59 0.28
C LEU A 116 -12.56 0.46 -0.40
N VAL A 117 -11.55 -0.06 0.31
CA VAL A 117 -10.20 -0.29 -0.24
C VAL A 117 -10.24 -1.26 -1.43
N THR A 118 -11.06 -2.32 -1.36
CA THR A 118 -11.25 -3.29 -2.45
C THR A 118 -11.88 -2.64 -3.68
N MET A 119 -12.89 -1.79 -3.51
CA MET A 119 -13.49 -1.07 -4.64
C MET A 119 -12.47 -0.08 -5.24
N ALA A 120 -11.70 0.61 -4.40
CA ALA A 120 -10.66 1.53 -4.86
C ALA A 120 -9.59 0.81 -5.70
N SER A 121 -9.14 -0.39 -5.29
CA SER A 121 -8.15 -1.16 -6.05
C SER A 121 -8.67 -1.65 -7.40
N ILE A 122 -9.98 -2.00 -7.49
CA ILE A 122 -10.64 -2.33 -8.77
C ILE A 122 -10.65 -1.11 -9.69
N ILE A 123 -11.08 0.04 -9.19
CA ILE A 123 -11.15 1.29 -9.98
C ILE A 123 -9.77 1.69 -10.49
N GLU A 124 -8.74 1.59 -9.64
CA GLU A 124 -7.36 1.90 -9.96
C GLU A 124 -6.82 1.03 -11.09
N LYS A 125 -7.14 -0.27 -11.08
CA LYS A 125 -6.72 -1.20 -12.13
C LYS A 125 -7.48 -1.05 -13.44
N GLU A 126 -8.72 -0.59 -13.41
CA GLU A 126 -9.56 -0.46 -14.60
C GLU A 126 -9.28 0.83 -15.37
N THR A 127 -8.85 1.89 -14.69
CA THR A 127 -8.84 3.25 -15.27
C THR A 127 -7.44 3.75 -15.59
N ALA A 128 -7.10 3.89 -16.87
CA ALA A 128 -5.87 4.57 -17.30
C ALA A 128 -6.01 6.10 -17.40
N VAL A 129 -7.23 6.61 -17.60
CA VAL A 129 -7.50 8.04 -17.85
C VAL A 129 -8.18 8.68 -16.64
N ALA A 130 -7.50 9.66 -16.02
CA ALA A 130 -7.97 10.28 -14.78
C ALA A 130 -9.38 10.90 -14.88
N SER A 131 -9.78 11.43 -16.04
CA SER A 131 -11.11 12.04 -16.23
C SER A 131 -12.27 11.05 -16.27
N GLU A 132 -11.99 9.77 -16.53
CA GLU A 132 -13.03 8.72 -16.60
C GLU A 132 -13.24 8.02 -15.25
N ARG A 133 -12.32 8.22 -14.30
CA ARG A 133 -12.27 7.50 -13.01
C ARG A 133 -13.58 7.60 -12.22
N ASP A 134 -14.18 8.79 -12.17
CA ASP A 134 -15.45 9.01 -11.47
C ASP A 134 -16.62 8.27 -12.12
N GLN A 135 -16.62 8.18 -13.46
CA GLN A 135 -17.66 7.46 -14.21
C GLN A 135 -17.51 5.95 -14.03
N VAL A 136 -16.28 5.43 -14.11
CA VAL A 136 -15.96 4.03 -13.86
C VAL A 136 -16.36 3.63 -12.43
N ALA A 137 -16.00 4.46 -11.44
CA ALA A 137 -16.41 4.28 -10.06
C ALA A 137 -17.94 4.21 -9.92
N SER A 138 -18.68 5.13 -10.55
CA SER A 138 -20.14 5.14 -10.52
C SER A 138 -20.73 3.84 -11.09
N VAL A 139 -20.18 3.29 -12.17
CA VAL A 139 -20.66 2.02 -12.75
C VAL A 139 -20.52 0.87 -11.76
N PHE A 140 -19.35 0.69 -11.15
CA PHE A 140 -19.12 -0.40 -10.21
C PHE A 140 -19.95 -0.26 -8.94
N ILE A 141 -20.07 0.95 -8.38
CA ILE A 141 -20.89 1.22 -7.20
C ILE A 141 -22.37 0.92 -7.48
N ASN A 142 -22.88 1.32 -8.65
CA ASN A 142 -24.25 1.04 -9.05
C ASN A 142 -24.51 -0.46 -9.23
N ARG A 143 -23.58 -1.19 -9.86
CA ARG A 143 -23.67 -2.66 -9.99
C ARG A 143 -23.70 -3.34 -8.62
N LEU A 144 -22.80 -2.94 -7.73
CA LEU A 144 -22.73 -3.48 -6.36
C LEU A 144 -24.03 -3.23 -5.60
N ARG A 145 -24.63 -2.04 -5.72
CA ARG A 145 -25.87 -1.67 -5.05
C ARG A 145 -27.05 -2.57 -5.42
N ILE A 146 -27.15 -2.97 -6.69
CA ILE A 146 -28.25 -3.81 -7.19
C ILE A 146 -27.91 -5.32 -7.18
N GLY A 147 -26.76 -5.71 -6.61
CA GLY A 147 -26.33 -7.10 -6.56
C GLY A 147 -25.91 -7.68 -7.92
N MET A 148 -25.58 -6.83 -8.89
CA MET A 148 -25.05 -7.25 -10.19
C MET A 148 -23.57 -7.62 -10.07
N ARG A 149 -23.13 -8.65 -10.79
CA ARG A 149 -21.71 -9.02 -10.87
C ARG A 149 -20.90 -7.84 -11.43
N LEU A 150 -19.73 -7.56 -10.84
CA LEU A 150 -18.87 -6.45 -11.27
C LEU A 150 -18.23 -6.72 -12.64
N GLN A 151 -17.84 -7.97 -12.92
CA GLN A 151 -17.27 -8.41 -14.20
C GLN A 151 -16.09 -7.54 -14.66
N THR A 152 -15.02 -7.52 -13.87
CA THR A 152 -13.79 -6.74 -14.12
C THR A 152 -12.60 -7.70 -14.24
N ASP A 153 -11.88 -7.61 -15.36
CA ASP A 153 -10.79 -8.52 -15.71
C ASP A 153 -9.64 -8.53 -14.68
N PRO A 154 -9.21 -7.39 -14.10
CA PRO A 154 -8.22 -7.36 -13.02
C PRO A 154 -8.51 -8.31 -11.85
N THR A 155 -9.79 -8.50 -11.48
CA THR A 155 -10.14 -9.40 -10.37
C THR A 155 -9.98 -10.87 -10.74
N VAL A 156 -10.21 -11.22 -12.00
CA VAL A 156 -10.00 -12.58 -12.51
C VAL A 156 -8.51 -12.90 -12.53
N ILE A 157 -7.69 -11.96 -13.00
CA ILE A 157 -6.22 -12.12 -13.04
C ILE A 157 -5.64 -12.26 -11.63
N TYR A 158 -6.11 -11.45 -10.68
CA TYR A 158 -5.74 -11.59 -9.27
C TYR A 158 -6.14 -12.97 -8.73
N GLY A 159 -7.35 -13.45 -9.02
CA GLY A 159 -7.82 -14.77 -8.58
C GLY A 159 -7.06 -15.95 -9.19
N MET A 160 -6.44 -15.79 -10.36
CA MET A 160 -5.58 -16.79 -10.98
C MET A 160 -4.13 -16.76 -10.44
N GLY A 161 -3.77 -15.77 -9.63
CA GLY A 161 -2.40 -15.55 -9.16
C GLY A 161 -1.44 -15.04 -10.25
N GLY A 162 -1.94 -14.64 -11.42
CA GLY A 162 -1.13 -14.12 -12.52
C GLY A 162 -0.81 -12.63 -12.34
N GLU A 163 0.22 -12.13 -13.02
CA GLU A 163 0.47 -10.69 -13.18
C GLU A 163 -0.32 -10.14 -14.39
N LEU A 164 -0.64 -8.84 -14.35
CA LEU A 164 -1.24 -8.10 -15.46
C LEU A 164 -0.15 -7.63 -16.42
#